data_AF-A0A3C0TAZ0-F1
#
_entry.id   AF-A0A3C0TAZ0-F1
#
_cell.length_a   1.000
_cell.length_b   1.000
_cell.length_c   1.000
_cell.angle_alpha   90.00
_cell.angle_beta   90.00
_cell.angle_gamma   90.00
#
_symmetry.space_group_name_H-M   'P 1'
#
loop_
_entity.id
_entity.type
_entity.pdbx_description
1 polymer ?
#
loop_
_entity_poly.entity_id
_entity_poly.type
_entity_poly.pdbx_seq_one_letter_code
_entity_poly.pdbx_strand_id
1 'polypeptide(L)'
;MTKAAFRLLLLLMVAIGIGFAIVYRDVFSAQILESWVSRFGPAGPLVFIGLYAIATVLFLPGSIITLVGGALFGPFWGVLYNLTGATIGATAAFMISRYLVADWVEKKSGPRIRHLKSGVEAEGWRFVAFVRLVPLFPFNLLNYALGLTRIQISHYTVTTCIAMLPGAVAYTYLGYA
;
A
#
# COMPACT_ATOMS: atom_id res chain seq x y z
N MET A 1 7.38 7.17 -25.90
CA MET A 1 7.91 7.87 -24.71
C MET A 1 9.17 7.17 -24.24
N THR A 2 10.30 7.88 -24.09
CA THR A 2 11.53 7.30 -23.56
C THR A 2 11.31 6.84 -22.11
N LYS A 3 11.89 5.70 -21.71
CA LYS A 3 11.79 5.16 -20.33
C LYS A 3 12.12 6.20 -19.26
N ALA A 4 12.96 7.19 -19.58
CA ALA A 4 13.30 8.32 -18.73
C ALA A 4 12.14 9.31 -18.50
N ALA A 5 11.39 9.67 -19.55
CA ALA A 5 10.25 10.58 -19.44
C ALA A 5 9.12 9.96 -18.60
N PHE A 6 8.87 8.67 -18.77
CA PHE A 6 7.87 7.96 -17.98
C PHE A 6 8.27 7.83 -16.50
N ARG A 7 9.56 7.59 -16.20
CA ARG A 7 10.09 7.57 -14.83
C ARG A 7 9.99 8.94 -14.15
N LEU A 8 10.32 10.01 -14.88
CA LEU A 8 10.18 11.38 -14.37
C LEU A 8 8.73 11.69 -14.06
N LEU A 9 7.81 11.27 -14.92
CA LEU A 9 6.37 11.46 -14.75
C LEU A 9 5.84 10.66 -13.55
N LEU A 10 6.36 9.46 -13.30
CA LEU A 10 5.99 8.63 -12.16
C LEU A 10 6.57 9.17 -10.84
N LEU A 11 7.81 9.66 -10.85
CA LEU A 11 8.41 10.36 -9.71
C LEU A 11 7.69 11.66 -9.39
N LEU A 12 7.29 12.42 -10.41
CA LEU A 12 6.43 13.59 -10.27
C LEU A 12 5.06 13.20 -9.72
N MET A 13 4.43 12.12 -10.21
CA MET A 13 3.18 11.62 -9.64
C MET A 13 3.31 11.24 -8.17
N VAL A 14 4.40 10.57 -7.77
CA VAL A 14 4.65 10.21 -6.38
C VAL A 14 4.93 11.45 -5.53
N ALA A 15 5.74 12.39 -6.01
CA ALA A 15 6.02 13.64 -5.32
C ALA A 15 4.77 14.52 -5.17
N ILE A 16 3.94 14.60 -6.21
CA ILE A 16 2.64 15.25 -6.20
C ILE A 16 1.70 14.51 -5.24
N GLY A 17 1.68 13.18 -5.25
CA GLY A 17 0.88 12.37 -4.33
C GLY A 17 1.25 12.60 -2.87
N ILE A 18 2.55 12.65 -2.55
CA ILE A 18 3.07 12.99 -1.22
C ILE A 18 2.70 14.43 -0.84
N GLY A 19 2.89 15.39 -1.75
CA GLY A 19 2.50 16.78 -1.53
C GLY A 19 0.99 16.93 -1.31
N PHE A 20 0.18 16.22 -2.08
CA PHE A 20 -1.27 16.19 -1.96
C PHE A 20 -1.71 15.54 -0.65
N ALA A 21 -1.07 14.44 -0.24
CA ALA A 21 -1.33 13.77 1.04
C ALA A 21 -1.05 14.69 2.25
N ILE A 22 0.00 15.51 2.16
CA ILE A 22 0.38 16.47 3.21
C ILE A 22 -0.58 17.67 3.22
N VAL A 23 -0.88 18.24 2.05
CA VAL A 23 -1.71 19.45 1.92
C VAL A 23 -3.19 19.16 2.18
N TYR A 24 -3.69 18.00 1.78
CA TYR A 24 -5.10 17.61 1.90
C TYR A 24 -5.34 16.61 3.03
N ARG A 25 -4.42 16.49 4.01
CA ARG A 25 -4.60 15.62 5.18
C ARG A 25 -5.93 15.88 5.91
N ASP A 26 -6.37 17.14 5.91
CA ASP A 26 -7.58 17.61 6.59
C ASP A 26 -8.84 17.49 5.70
N VAL A 27 -8.67 17.35 4.38
CA VAL A 27 -9.75 17.17 3.40
C VAL A 27 -10.04 15.69 3.13
N PHE A 28 -9.07 14.79 3.38
CA PHE A 28 -9.27 13.34 3.37
C PHE A 28 -10.05 12.89 4.62
N SER A 29 -11.25 13.43 4.77
CA SER A 29 -12.17 13.10 5.84
C SER A 29 -12.87 11.77 5.52
N ALA A 30 -13.06 10.95 6.55
CA ALA A 30 -13.79 9.69 6.43
C ALA A 30 -15.18 9.90 5.80
N GLN A 31 -15.81 11.02 6.14
CA GLN A 31 -17.15 11.43 5.69
C GLN A 31 -17.22 11.66 4.17
N ILE A 32 -16.20 12.28 3.57
CA ILE A 32 -16.20 12.50 2.11
C ILE A 32 -16.07 11.17 1.37
N LEU A 33 -15.16 10.29 1.81
CA LEU A 33 -15.02 8.95 1.24
C LEU A 33 -16.31 8.15 1.36
N GLU A 34 -16.93 8.18 2.54
CA GLU A 34 -18.21 7.52 2.83
C GLU A 34 -19.32 8.01 1.88
N SER A 35 -19.47 9.33 1.75
CA SER A 35 -20.47 9.96 0.90
C SER A 35 -20.23 9.73 -0.60
N TRP A 36 -18.99 9.45 -1.00
CA TRP A 36 -18.64 9.20 -2.40
C TRP A 36 -18.86 7.74 -2.77
N VAL A 37 -18.39 6.81 -1.92
CA VAL A 37 -18.54 5.37 -2.13
C VAL A 37 -20.01 4.94 -2.06
N SER A 38 -20.80 5.51 -1.16
CA SER A 38 -22.23 5.21 -1.04
C SER A 38 -23.04 5.53 -2.30
N ARG A 39 -22.60 6.48 -3.15
CA ARG A 39 -23.28 6.82 -4.42
C ARG A 39 -23.22 5.72 -5.46
N PHE A 40 -22.30 4.77 -5.33
CA PHE A 40 -22.13 3.67 -6.29
C PHE A 40 -23.01 2.45 -5.98
N GLY A 41 -23.80 2.48 -4.90
CA GLY A 41 -24.75 1.43 -4.56
C GLY A 41 -24.10 0.03 -4.53
N PRO A 42 -24.62 -0.97 -5.27
CA PRO A 42 -24.05 -2.31 -5.31
C PRO A 42 -22.59 -2.40 -5.79
N ALA A 43 -22.10 -1.41 -6.56
CA ALA A 43 -20.72 -1.36 -7.02
C ALA A 43 -19.75 -0.74 -5.99
N GLY A 44 -20.27 -0.22 -4.87
CA GLY A 44 -19.49 0.42 -3.81
C GLY A 44 -18.26 -0.36 -3.35
N PRO A 45 -18.35 -1.68 -3.10
CA PRO A 45 -17.18 -2.49 -2.72
C PRO A 45 -16.04 -2.47 -3.73
N LEU A 46 -16.35 -2.60 -5.02
CA LEU A 46 -15.32 -2.61 -6.09
C LEU A 46 -14.66 -1.25 -6.22
N VAL A 47 -15.45 -0.18 -6.15
CA VAL A 47 -14.94 1.20 -6.17
C VAL A 47 -14.04 1.46 -4.97
N PHE A 48 -14.45 1.01 -3.78
CA PHE A 48 -13.67 1.13 -2.57
C PHE A 48 -12.32 0.40 -2.65
N ILE A 49 -12.32 -0.85 -3.13
CA ILE A 49 -11.09 -1.64 -3.34
C ILE A 49 -10.14 -0.92 -4.30
N GLY A 50 -10.66 -0.42 -5.43
CA GLY A 50 -9.88 0.34 -6.41
C GLY A 50 -9.31 1.63 -5.84
N LEU A 51 -10.12 2.38 -5.08
CA LEU A 51 -9.69 3.59 -4.40
C LEU A 51 -8.59 3.30 -3.39
N TYR A 52 -8.74 2.26 -2.57
CA TYR A 52 -7.72 1.85 -1.61
C TYR A 52 -6.40 1.52 -2.33
N ALA A 53 -6.47 0.75 -3.41
CA ALA A 53 -5.29 0.36 -4.17
C ALA A 53 -4.55 1.58 -4.75
N ILE A 54 -5.29 2.50 -5.38
CA ILE A 54 -4.75 3.77 -5.91
C ILE A 54 -4.14 4.60 -4.77
N ALA A 55 -4.85 4.74 -3.67
CA ALA A 55 -4.41 5.51 -2.52
C ALA A 55 -3.10 4.97 -1.93
N THR A 56 -2.95 3.65 -1.87
CA THR A 56 -1.71 2.98 -1.45
C THR A 56 -0.53 3.34 -2.34
N VAL A 57 -0.74 3.34 -3.67
CA VAL A 57 0.27 3.73 -4.66
C VAL A 57 0.61 5.23 -4.56
N LEU A 58 -0.37 6.07 -4.24
CA LEU A 58 -0.20 7.52 -4.08
C LEU A 58 0.30 7.96 -2.70
N PHE A 59 0.73 7.01 -1.86
CA PHE A 59 1.21 7.28 -0.50
C PHE A 59 0.18 7.88 0.46
N LEU A 60 -1.12 7.73 0.17
CA LEU A 60 -2.17 8.21 1.06
C LEU A 60 -2.27 7.36 2.34
N PRO A 61 -2.78 7.93 3.45
CA PRO A 61 -2.90 7.22 4.72
C PRO A 61 -3.94 6.08 4.64
N GLY A 62 -3.46 4.83 4.55
CA GLY A 62 -4.32 3.65 4.49
C GLY A 62 -5.18 3.44 5.75
N SER A 63 -4.78 3.98 6.90
CA SER A 63 -5.55 3.91 8.15
C SER A 63 -6.93 4.57 8.02
N ILE A 64 -7.01 5.74 7.39
CA ILE A 64 -8.27 6.47 7.17
C ILE A 64 -9.20 5.62 6.30
N ILE A 65 -8.68 5.06 5.21
CA ILE A 65 -9.45 4.25 4.27
C ILE A 65 -9.93 2.97 4.97
N THR A 66 -9.09 2.37 5.80
CA THR A 66 -9.43 1.15 6.54
C THR A 66 -10.57 1.39 7.55
N LEU A 67 -10.53 2.52 8.26
CA LEU A 67 -11.61 2.94 9.16
C LEU A 67 -12.93 3.16 8.38
N VAL A 68 -12.88 3.85 7.24
CA VAL A 68 -14.04 4.04 6.36
C VAL A 68 -14.61 2.71 5.87
N GLY A 69 -13.75 1.74 5.55
CA GLY A 69 -14.19 0.40 5.15
C GLY A 69 -14.98 -0.31 6.24
N GLY A 70 -14.62 -0.10 7.51
CA GLY A 70 -15.38 -0.59 8.66
C GLY A 70 -16.73 0.11 8.84
N ALA A 71 -16.74 1.44 8.75
CA ALA A 71 -17.95 2.24 8.85
C ALA A 71 -18.98 1.89 7.75
N LEU A 72 -18.51 1.71 6.51
CA LEU A 72 -19.38 1.48 5.35
C LEU A 72 -19.88 0.04 5.23
N PHE A 73 -19.02 -0.94 5.47
CA PHE A 73 -19.28 -2.34 5.12
C PHE A 73 -19.35 -3.26 6.35
N GLY A 74 -19.16 -2.71 7.54
CA GLY A 74 -19.17 -3.46 8.79
C GLY A 74 -17.90 -4.27 9.01
N PRO A 75 -17.83 -5.03 10.13
CA PRO A 75 -16.59 -5.64 10.59
C PRO A 75 -16.12 -6.80 9.72
N PHE A 76 -17.03 -7.54 9.06
CA PHE A 76 -16.66 -8.67 8.22
C PHE A 76 -16.31 -8.26 6.79
N TRP A 77 -17.25 -7.61 6.08
CA TRP A 77 -17.04 -7.20 4.70
C TRP A 77 -16.03 -6.06 4.59
N GLY A 78 -15.98 -5.16 5.57
CA GLY A 78 -14.95 -4.13 5.66
C GLY A 78 -13.54 -4.72 5.70
N VAL A 79 -13.31 -5.77 6.50
CA VAL A 79 -12.01 -6.45 6.56
C VAL A 79 -11.67 -7.07 5.21
N LEU A 80 -12.62 -7.74 4.57
CA LEU A 80 -12.41 -8.37 3.27
C LEU A 80 -12.02 -7.33 2.21
N TYR A 81 -12.77 -6.23 2.12
CA TYR A 81 -12.52 -5.18 1.12
C TYR A 81 -11.24 -4.38 1.42
N ASN A 82 -10.97 -4.10 2.70
CA ASN A 82 -9.73 -3.47 3.15
C ASN A 82 -8.51 -4.33 2.81
N LEU A 83 -8.51 -5.62 3.17
CA LEU A 83 -7.40 -6.52 2.86
C LEU A 83 -7.20 -6.65 1.35
N THR A 84 -8.28 -6.77 0.59
CA THR A 84 -8.21 -6.89 -0.87
C THR A 84 -7.60 -5.63 -1.49
N GLY A 85 -8.13 -4.45 -1.15
CA GLY A 85 -7.64 -3.17 -1.65
C GLY A 85 -6.19 -2.87 -1.23
N ALA A 86 -5.87 -3.09 0.05
CA ALA A 86 -4.53 -2.90 0.57
C ALA A 86 -3.52 -3.84 -0.08
N THR A 87 -3.87 -5.11 -0.26
CA THR A 87 -3.00 -6.11 -0.89
C THR A 87 -2.77 -5.78 -2.36
N ILE A 88 -3.81 -5.41 -3.12
CA ILE A 88 -3.68 -5.01 -4.52
C ILE A 88 -2.79 -3.77 -4.64
N GLY A 89 -3.04 -2.74 -3.83
CA GLY A 89 -2.24 -1.52 -3.81
C GLY A 89 -0.77 -1.78 -3.43
N ALA A 90 -0.55 -2.60 -2.41
CA ALA A 90 0.79 -2.97 -1.96
C ALA A 90 1.56 -3.77 -3.01
N THR A 91 0.89 -4.69 -3.71
CA THR A 91 1.47 -5.46 -4.81
C THR A 91 1.73 -4.57 -6.03
N ALA A 92 0.84 -3.63 -6.34
CA ALA A 92 1.08 -2.64 -7.40
C ALA A 92 2.29 -1.76 -7.09
N ALA A 93 2.39 -1.18 -5.89
CA ALA A 93 3.55 -0.38 -5.46
C ALA A 93 4.86 -1.18 -5.52
N PHE A 94 4.84 -2.44 -5.07
CA PHE A 94 5.95 -3.37 -5.15
C PHE A 94 6.37 -3.65 -6.60
N MET A 95 5.43 -3.90 -7.50
CA MET A 95 5.72 -4.11 -8.93
C MET A 95 6.26 -2.85 -9.58
N ILE A 96 5.70 -1.69 -9.22
CA ILE A 96 6.16 -0.39 -9.73
C ILE A 96 7.64 -0.21 -9.38
N SER A 97 8.05 -0.37 -8.12
CA SER A 97 9.49 -0.25 -7.79
C SER A 97 10.35 -1.30 -8.47
N ARG A 98 9.88 -2.56 -8.52
CA ARG A 98 10.62 -3.67 -9.12
C ARG A 98 10.95 -3.44 -10.59
N TYR A 99 9.97 -3.01 -11.38
CA TYR A 99 10.15 -2.92 -12.83
C TYR A 99 10.58 -1.54 -13.31
N LEU A 100 10.26 -0.47 -12.59
CA LEU A 100 10.58 0.89 -13.02
C LEU A 100 11.83 1.47 -12.38
N VAL A 101 12.13 1.07 -11.14
CA VAL A 101 13.11 1.77 -10.27
C VAL A 101 14.29 0.89 -9.88
N ALA A 102 14.11 -0.44 -9.80
CA ALA A 102 15.13 -1.37 -9.28
C ALA A 102 16.50 -1.25 -9.96
N ASP A 103 16.57 -1.22 -11.29
CA ASP A 103 17.84 -1.10 -12.03
C ASP A 103 18.61 0.18 -11.71
N TRP A 104 17.89 1.29 -11.50
CA TRP A 104 18.50 2.57 -11.18
C TRP A 104 19.02 2.60 -9.74
N VAL A 105 18.24 2.06 -8.80
CA VAL A 105 18.66 1.96 -7.40
C VAL A 105 19.84 1.02 -7.26
N GLU A 106 19.85 -0.12 -7.95
CA GLU A 106 20.94 -1.10 -7.88
C GLU A 106 22.30 -0.50 -8.32
N LYS A 107 22.28 0.37 -9.34
CA LYS A 107 23.47 1.10 -9.83
C LYS A 107 23.95 2.17 -8.85
N LYS A 108 23.05 2.80 -8.09
CA LYS A 108 23.37 3.84 -7.09
C LYS A 108 23.56 3.28 -5.68
N SER A 109 23.25 2.02 -5.45
CA SER A 109 23.31 1.40 -4.12
C SER A 109 24.74 1.14 -3.71
N GLY A 110 25.17 1.77 -2.61
CA GLY A 110 26.45 1.47 -1.98
C GLY A 110 26.45 0.14 -1.21
N PRO A 111 27.61 -0.29 -0.68
CA PRO A 111 27.78 -1.57 0.02
C PRO A 111 26.79 -1.79 1.16
N ARG A 112 26.48 -0.73 1.93
CA ARG A 112 25.56 -0.77 3.07
C ARG A 112 24.12 -1.11 2.65
N ILE A 113 23.63 -0.52 1.56
CA ILE A 113 22.27 -0.77 1.05
C ILE A 113 22.18 -2.20 0.51
N ARG A 114 23.20 -2.66 -0.20
CA ARG A 114 23.26 -4.05 -0.70
C ARG A 114 23.27 -5.06 0.44
N HIS A 115 24.02 -4.79 1.52
CA HIS A 115 24.04 -5.67 2.69
C HIS A 115 22.67 -5.74 3.38
N LEU A 116 22.02 -4.60 3.59
CA LEU A 116 20.65 -4.56 4.13
C LEU A 116 19.67 -5.35 3.25
N LYS A 117 19.72 -5.13 1.93
CA LYS A 117 18.89 -5.84 0.96
C LYS A 117 19.13 -7.35 1.03
N SER A 118 20.38 -7.80 1.13
CA SER A 118 20.70 -9.23 1.26
C SER A 118 20.16 -9.85 2.55
N GLY A 119 20.16 -9.12 3.68
CA GLY A 119 19.55 -9.59 4.92
C GLY A 119 18.03 -9.73 4.80
N VAL A 120 17.37 -8.77 4.15
CA VAL A 120 15.92 -8.86 3.87
C VAL A 120 15.61 -10.02 2.93
N GLU A 121 16.43 -10.23 1.90
CA GLU A 121 16.27 -11.32 0.93
C GLU A 121 16.50 -12.71 1.55
N ALA A 122 17.43 -12.82 2.51
CA ALA A 122 17.69 -14.07 3.22
C ALA A 122 16.48 -14.56 4.02
N GLU A 123 15.77 -13.64 4.67
CA GLU A 123 14.54 -13.96 5.43
C GLU A 123 13.30 -14.06 4.53
N GLY A 124 13.30 -13.35 3.40
CA GLY A 124 12.27 -13.43 2.37
C GLY A 124 10.87 -13.14 2.91
N TRP A 125 9.98 -14.14 2.86
CA TRP A 125 8.60 -14.00 3.33
C TRP A 125 8.50 -13.77 4.85
N ARG A 126 9.47 -14.26 5.64
CA ARG A 126 9.46 -14.08 7.11
C ARG A 126 9.66 -12.62 7.46
N PHE A 127 10.56 -11.95 6.75
CA PHE A 127 10.74 -10.50 6.90
C PHE A 127 9.46 -9.76 6.56
N VAL A 128 8.81 -10.09 5.44
CA VAL A 128 7.51 -9.50 5.05
C VAL A 128 6.48 -9.70 6.16
N ALA A 129 6.32 -10.90 6.71
CA ALA A 129 5.38 -11.16 7.79
C ALA A 129 5.67 -10.28 9.02
N PHE A 130 6.94 -10.24 9.44
CA PHE A 130 7.38 -9.46 10.60
C PHE A 130 7.05 -7.98 10.47
N VAL A 131 7.39 -7.34 9.34
CA VAL A 131 7.15 -5.91 9.13
C VAL A 131 5.67 -5.56 8.93
N ARG A 132 4.82 -6.54 8.61
CA ARG A 132 3.35 -6.36 8.53
C ARG A 132 2.68 -6.48 9.89
N LEU A 133 3.16 -7.40 10.73
CA LEU A 133 2.66 -7.60 12.08
C LEU A 133 3.15 -6.51 13.04
N VAL A 134 4.38 -6.04 12.85
CA VAL A 134 5.00 -4.97 13.63
C VAL A 134 5.23 -3.75 12.72
N PRO A 135 4.30 -2.79 12.67
CA PRO A 135 4.33 -1.66 11.74
C PRO A 135 5.35 -0.59 12.18
N LEU A 136 6.64 -0.94 12.18
CA LEU A 136 7.76 -0.04 12.50
C LEU A 136 8.01 0.99 11.38
N PHE A 137 7.59 0.67 10.16
CA PHE A 137 7.85 1.47 8.97
C PHE A 137 6.55 1.91 8.30
N PRO A 138 6.53 3.07 7.63
CA PRO A 138 5.37 3.51 6.85
C PRO A 138 5.01 2.47 5.78
N PHE A 139 3.76 1.98 5.81
CA PHE A 139 3.24 0.94 4.93
C PHE A 139 3.56 1.19 3.45
N ASN A 140 3.30 2.41 2.98
CA ASN A 140 3.49 2.79 1.59
C ASN A 140 4.98 2.70 1.18
N LEU A 141 5.88 3.28 1.96
CA LEU A 141 7.33 3.26 1.67
C LEU A 141 7.88 1.82 1.67
N LEU A 142 7.43 1.01 2.62
CA LEU A 142 7.85 -0.38 2.78
C LEU A 142 7.49 -1.21 1.54
N ASN A 143 6.33 -0.98 0.92
CA ASN A 143 5.91 -1.67 -0.31
C ASN A 143 6.89 -1.43 -1.46
N TYR A 144 7.29 -0.17 -1.67
CA TYR A 144 8.29 0.18 -2.68
C TYR A 144 9.67 -0.38 -2.33
N ALA A 145 10.11 -0.28 -1.08
CA ALA A 145 11.40 -0.80 -0.63
C ALA A 145 11.51 -2.32 -0.83
N LEU A 146 10.46 -3.07 -0.48
CA LEU A 146 10.41 -4.52 -0.67
C LEU A 146 10.41 -4.90 -2.16
N GLY A 147 9.82 -4.09 -3.05
CA GLY A 147 9.88 -4.35 -4.50
C GLY A 147 11.28 -4.19 -5.11
N LEU A 148 12.19 -3.47 -4.45
CA LEU A 148 13.59 -3.38 -4.83
C LEU A 148 14.40 -4.64 -4.47
N THR A 149 13.85 -5.52 -3.62
CA THR A 149 14.44 -6.82 -3.26
C THR A 149 14.18 -7.86 -4.34
N ARG A 150 14.72 -9.07 -4.18
CA ARG A 150 14.46 -10.27 -5.01
C ARG A 150 13.36 -11.17 -4.47
N ILE A 151 12.60 -10.75 -3.46
CA ILE A 151 11.50 -11.55 -2.89
C ILE A 151 10.46 -11.89 -3.97
N GLN A 152 10.00 -13.13 -4.03
CA GLN A 152 8.98 -13.52 -5.01
C GLN A 152 7.66 -12.76 -4.79
N ILE A 153 7.01 -12.34 -5.86
CA ILE A 153 5.77 -11.55 -5.78
C ILE A 153 4.64 -12.33 -5.10
N SER A 154 4.59 -13.65 -5.30
CA SER A 154 3.63 -14.55 -4.65
C SER A 154 3.84 -14.56 -3.13
N HIS A 155 5.07 -14.75 -2.67
CA HIS A 155 5.43 -14.67 -1.25
C HIS A 155 5.07 -13.32 -0.65
N TYR A 156 5.41 -12.22 -1.33
CA TYR A 156 5.07 -10.90 -0.85
C TYR A 156 3.54 -10.68 -0.74
N THR A 157 2.79 -11.07 -1.78
CA THR A 157 1.33 -10.83 -1.87
C THR A 157 0.57 -11.68 -0.84
N VAL A 158 0.84 -12.99 -0.80
CA VAL A 158 0.16 -13.93 0.12
C VAL A 158 0.50 -13.58 1.56
N THR A 159 1.78 -13.37 1.86
CA THR A 159 2.19 -13.00 3.22
C THR A 159 1.63 -11.65 3.63
N THR A 160 1.59 -10.67 2.74
CA THR A 160 0.96 -9.36 3.04
C THR A 160 -0.52 -9.54 3.38
N CYS A 161 -1.27 -10.30 2.58
CA CYS A 161 -2.69 -10.56 2.84
C CYS A 161 -2.94 -11.22 4.20
N ILE A 162 -2.17 -12.26 4.53
CA ILE A 162 -2.33 -13.03 5.78
C ILE A 162 -1.84 -12.23 6.98
N ALA A 163 -0.63 -11.67 6.92
CA ALA A 163 -0.01 -11.00 8.06
C ALA A 163 -0.69 -9.67 8.40
N MET A 164 -1.38 -9.03 7.45
CA MET A 164 -2.17 -7.83 7.71
C MET A 164 -3.53 -8.12 8.35
N LEU A 165 -4.00 -9.36 8.34
CA LEU A 165 -5.36 -9.71 8.79
C LEU A 165 -5.64 -9.26 10.24
N PRO A 166 -4.77 -9.48 11.24
CA PRO A 166 -5.04 -9.00 12.60
C PRO A 166 -5.18 -7.48 12.68
N GLY A 167 -4.31 -6.74 12.00
CA GLY A 167 -4.37 -5.28 11.93
C GLY A 167 -5.63 -4.81 11.20
N ALA A 168 -5.96 -5.42 10.06
CA ALA A 168 -7.15 -5.10 9.30
C ALA A 168 -8.42 -5.33 10.14
N VAL A 169 -8.51 -6.42 10.89
CA VAL A 169 -9.63 -6.68 11.82
C VAL A 169 -9.72 -5.59 12.87
N ALA A 170 -8.62 -5.26 13.55
CA ALA A 170 -8.61 -4.25 14.60
C ALA A 170 -9.05 -2.86 14.08
N TYR A 171 -8.42 -2.37 13.00
CA TYR A 171 -8.75 -1.05 12.45
C TYR A 171 -10.14 -1.01 11.81
N THR A 172 -10.57 -2.08 11.13
CA THR A 172 -11.94 -2.13 10.58
C THR A 172 -12.97 -2.12 11.70
N TYR A 173 -12.75 -2.90 12.77
CA TYR A 173 -13.64 -2.92 13.92
C TYR A 173 -13.72 -1.55 14.60
N LEU A 174 -12.59 -0.86 14.77
CA LEU A 174 -12.56 0.51 15.29
C LEU A 174 -13.30 1.53 14.41
N GLY A 175 -13.38 1.30 13.09
CA GLY A 175 -14.16 2.14 12.20
C GLY A 175 -15.66 1.83 12.22
N TYR A 176 -16.02 0.62 12.64
CA TYR A 176 -17.42 0.18 12.77
C TYR A 176 -18.04 0.53 14.12
N ALA A 177 -17.26 0.41 15.20
CA ALA A 177 -17.70 0.63 16.58
C ALA A 177 -17.80 2.12 16.94
#